data_AF-A0A9E1US17-F1
#
_entry.id   AF-A0A9E1US17-F1
#
_cell.length_a   1.000
_cell.length_b   1.000
_cell.length_c   1.000
_cell.angle_alpha   90.00
_cell.angle_beta   90.00
_cell.angle_gamma   90.00
#
_symmetry.space_group_name_H-M   'P 1'
#
loop_
_entity.id
_entity.type
_entity.pdbx_description
1 polymer ?
#
loop_
_entity_poly.entity_id
_entity_poly.type
_entity_poly.pdbx_seq_one_letter_code
_entity_poly.pdbx_strand_id
1 'polypeptide(L)'
;MIKCLPILAMACAALATAADPPAMQVRDAIDPRFAVFDKLDLEGMPTGDVLARHDVAAIDWQAVNGPDVKRTFRDQQDVVLRDLNLKVRWPKPTTKYSGTLFLFQNCENVRIEDVHVAYLDPDYRAQHTFLFENCGKVTIRGVYSAGAAERIHIRLEGCREYLIERTEIAGWQYGPDDMRAGAGILINNGMTRKGVVAAIAKERRELEWGVIRDCWLHDYRNRDGGKWRNQDGILFHAPSNGIVFNCVFDRWQAGDGAIDDSHRRNDPAYRNKVHRIERCIFRDCALVKTNGATGSPDCVIAWVNNLYIDSWLADYHKGWTNWHLHETHIATKPMPVFVKNWGVYGPTVFANGLIHAPVGLQDVYWQSGKAEKDGYRRFRADHLFYLMPKPNHWARGLGVAISSREKWLAEGLERDCQWLPEAASPFLDPAKGDYRPRASSVLVGKASPAFLDPKDAGLRVRRDFLGVPRPNPPTPGAFEPRSEHQ
;
A
#
# COMPACT_ATOMS: atom_id res chain seq x y z
N MET A 1 -43.25 20.74 47.33
CA MET A 1 -42.15 19.97 47.97
C MET A 1 -41.10 19.69 46.92
N ILE A 2 -40.10 20.57 46.86
CA ILE A 2 -38.97 20.50 45.95
C ILE A 2 -37.96 19.53 46.58
N LYS A 3 -37.68 18.40 45.91
CA LYS A 3 -36.63 17.47 46.35
C LYS A 3 -35.32 17.87 45.67
N CYS A 4 -34.36 18.24 46.52
CA CYS A 4 -32.98 18.51 46.16
C CYS A 4 -32.34 17.32 45.42
N LEU A 5 -31.70 17.60 44.29
CA LEU A 5 -30.72 16.73 43.64
C LEU A 5 -29.37 16.90 44.34
N PRO A 6 -28.63 15.83 44.67
CA PRO A 6 -27.26 15.94 45.11
C PRO A 6 -26.33 16.17 43.91
N ILE A 7 -25.50 17.21 44.05
CA ILE A 7 -24.35 17.53 43.22
C ILE A 7 -23.41 16.31 43.22
N LEU A 8 -23.32 15.60 42.09
CA LEU A 8 -22.26 14.62 41.89
C LEU A 8 -21.00 15.37 41.46
N ALA A 9 -19.96 15.23 42.28
CA ALA A 9 -18.65 15.80 42.08
C ALA A 9 -18.07 15.45 40.70
N MET A 10 -17.65 16.49 39.97
CA MET A 10 -16.67 16.38 38.90
C MET A 10 -15.40 15.76 39.47
N ALA A 11 -15.20 14.46 39.24
CA ALA A 11 -13.89 13.88 39.30
C ALA A 11 -13.12 14.41 38.07
N CYS A 12 -12.21 15.35 38.33
CA CYS A 12 -11.10 15.66 37.43
C CYS A 12 -10.33 14.36 37.19
N ALA A 13 -10.67 13.65 36.11
CA ALA A 13 -9.78 12.66 35.53
C ALA A 13 -8.53 13.43 35.10
N ALA A 14 -7.46 13.25 35.88
CA ALA A 14 -6.14 13.70 35.50
C ALA A 14 -5.89 13.24 34.06
N LEU A 15 -5.61 14.22 33.18
CA LEU A 15 -4.98 13.97 31.90
C LEU A 15 -3.76 13.11 32.19
N ALA A 16 -3.86 11.82 31.88
CA ALA A 16 -2.70 10.96 31.78
C ALA A 16 -1.78 11.67 30.79
N THR A 17 -0.68 12.22 31.31
CA THR A 17 0.46 12.59 30.49
C THR A 17 0.71 11.39 29.61
N ALA A 18 0.60 11.57 28.28
CA ALA A 18 0.83 10.50 27.34
C ALA A 18 2.24 9.99 27.63
N ALA A 19 2.32 8.81 28.25
CA ALA A 19 3.58 8.13 28.44
C ALA A 19 4.24 8.08 27.07
N ASP A 20 5.53 8.41 27.00
CA ASP A 20 6.27 8.30 25.76
C ASP A 20 5.95 6.94 25.13
N PRO A 21 5.59 6.90 23.84
CA PRO A 21 5.34 5.63 23.19
C PRO A 21 6.55 4.73 23.44
N PRO A 22 6.35 3.45 23.83
CA PRO A 22 7.46 2.57 24.13
C PRO A 22 8.45 2.59 22.96
N ALA A 23 9.73 2.78 23.29
CA ALA A 23 10.78 2.84 22.29
C ALA A 23 10.69 1.59 21.39
N MET A 24 10.73 1.81 20.08
CA MET A 24 10.72 0.72 19.10
C MET A 24 11.84 -0.27 19.45
N GLN A 25 11.49 -1.55 19.57
CA GLN A 25 12.49 -2.58 19.81
C GLN A 25 13.38 -2.70 18.58
N VAL A 26 14.67 -2.41 18.77
CA VAL A 26 15.70 -2.62 17.74
C VAL A 26 15.83 -4.12 17.51
N ARG A 27 15.73 -4.54 16.24
CA ARG A 27 15.85 -5.93 15.80
C ARG A 27 17.24 -6.20 15.24
N ASP A 28 17.93 -7.20 15.77
CA ASP A 28 19.21 -7.66 15.24
C ASP A 28 19.04 -8.47 13.94
N ALA A 29 17.88 -9.10 13.77
CA ALA A 29 17.48 -9.89 12.61
C ALA A 29 15.97 -9.74 12.31
N ILE A 30 15.60 -10.01 11.07
CA ILE A 30 14.20 -10.17 10.63
C ILE A 30 13.93 -11.62 10.24
N ASP A 31 12.67 -11.94 9.95
CA ASP A 31 12.26 -13.26 9.48
C ASP A 31 13.16 -13.71 8.30
N PRO A 32 13.84 -14.88 8.38
CA PRO A 32 14.81 -15.30 7.37
C PRO A 32 14.18 -15.49 5.99
N ARG A 33 12.85 -15.60 5.87
CA ARG A 33 12.14 -15.67 4.60
C ARG A 33 12.30 -14.41 3.75
N PHE A 34 12.64 -13.25 4.34
CA PHE A 34 13.00 -12.05 3.59
C PHE A 34 14.26 -12.23 2.73
N ALA A 35 15.18 -13.11 3.13
CA ALA A 35 16.45 -13.32 2.41
C ALA A 35 16.26 -13.87 0.98
N VAL A 36 15.07 -14.36 0.63
CA VAL A 36 14.74 -14.74 -0.75
C VAL A 36 14.73 -13.51 -1.66
N PHE A 37 14.21 -12.38 -1.19
CA PHE A 37 14.12 -11.14 -1.98
C PHE A 37 15.49 -10.48 -2.18
N ASP A 38 16.37 -10.58 -1.18
CA ASP A 38 17.76 -10.11 -1.26
C ASP A 38 18.60 -10.88 -2.28
N LYS A 39 18.16 -12.07 -2.71
CA LYS A 39 18.87 -12.94 -3.67
C LYS A 39 18.28 -12.89 -5.07
N LEU A 40 17.16 -12.19 -5.28
CA LEU A 40 16.58 -12.04 -6.61
C LEU A 40 17.54 -11.25 -7.51
N ASP A 41 17.67 -11.72 -8.75
CA ASP A 41 18.24 -10.92 -9.81
C ASP A 41 17.16 -9.97 -10.33
N LEU A 42 17.35 -8.68 -10.07
CA LEU A 42 16.40 -7.63 -10.43
C LEU A 42 16.88 -6.85 -11.66
N GLU A 43 18.10 -7.10 -12.13
CA GLU A 43 18.70 -6.42 -13.28
C GLU A 43 18.09 -6.98 -14.57
N GLY A 44 16.96 -6.41 -14.98
CA GLY A 44 16.18 -6.87 -16.13
C GLY A 44 14.90 -7.61 -15.77
N MET A 45 14.60 -7.78 -14.48
CA MET A 45 13.30 -8.29 -14.04
C MET A 45 12.18 -7.31 -14.43
N PRO A 46 11.19 -7.71 -15.26
CA PRO A 46 10.08 -6.85 -15.63
C PRO A 46 9.23 -6.44 -14.42
N THR A 47 8.46 -5.37 -14.57
CA THR A 47 7.54 -4.87 -13.55
C THR A 47 6.25 -5.69 -13.51
N GLY A 48 5.48 -5.58 -12.42
CA GLY A 48 4.21 -6.30 -12.23
C GLY A 48 3.21 -6.13 -13.40
N ASP A 49 3.14 -4.96 -14.04
CA ASP A 49 2.29 -4.69 -15.20
C ASP A 49 2.72 -5.37 -16.50
N VAL A 50 3.92 -5.96 -16.53
CA VAL A 50 4.39 -6.85 -17.59
C VAL A 50 4.22 -8.31 -17.18
N LEU A 51 4.57 -8.66 -15.94
CA LEU A 51 4.55 -10.03 -15.44
C LEU A 51 3.14 -10.59 -15.18
N ALA A 52 2.19 -9.74 -14.78
CA ALA A 52 0.81 -10.11 -14.49
C ALA A 52 -0.15 -9.84 -15.65
N ARG A 53 0.27 -9.14 -16.71
CA ARG A 53 -0.65 -8.72 -17.76
C ARG A 53 -1.20 -9.90 -18.55
N HIS A 54 -2.51 -9.96 -18.67
CA HIS A 54 -3.21 -10.93 -19.50
C HIS A 54 -3.65 -10.31 -20.82
N ASP A 55 -3.54 -11.08 -21.90
CA ASP A 55 -4.19 -10.74 -23.16
C ASP A 55 -5.68 -11.15 -23.08
N VAL A 56 -6.51 -10.19 -22.69
CA VAL A 56 -7.96 -10.40 -22.47
C VAL A 56 -8.68 -10.94 -23.72
N ALA A 57 -8.17 -10.61 -24.92
CA ALA A 57 -8.75 -11.07 -26.18
C ALA A 57 -8.40 -12.55 -26.49
N ALA A 58 -7.31 -13.06 -25.94
CA ALA A 58 -6.86 -14.44 -26.11
C ALA A 58 -7.48 -15.42 -25.09
N ILE A 59 -8.15 -14.92 -24.04
CA ILE A 59 -8.81 -15.77 -23.04
C ILE A 59 -10.08 -16.39 -23.64
N ASP A 60 -10.17 -17.72 -23.65
CA ASP A 60 -11.37 -18.45 -24.06
C ASP A 60 -12.44 -18.41 -22.95
N TRP A 61 -13.38 -17.47 -23.07
CA TRP A 61 -14.33 -17.14 -22.01
C TRP A 61 -15.59 -17.99 -22.04
N GLN A 62 -15.95 -18.57 -20.89
CA GLN A 62 -17.27 -19.17 -20.67
C GLN A 62 -18.22 -18.16 -20.03
N ALA A 63 -19.32 -17.82 -20.72
CA ALA A 63 -20.38 -16.98 -20.15
C ALA A 63 -21.26 -17.79 -19.17
N VAL A 64 -21.45 -17.29 -17.95
CA VAL A 64 -22.14 -18.01 -16.87
C VAL A 64 -22.96 -17.07 -15.99
N ASN A 65 -24.08 -17.58 -15.45
CA ASN A 65 -24.71 -17.00 -14.27
C ASN A 65 -24.00 -17.59 -13.07
N GLY A 66 -23.30 -16.83 -12.25
CA GLY A 66 -22.52 -17.51 -11.22
C GLY A 66 -23.21 -17.97 -9.95
N PRO A 67 -24.52 -17.74 -9.68
CA PRO A 67 -25.24 -18.67 -8.81
C PRO A 67 -25.12 -20.14 -9.26
N ASP A 68 -24.95 -20.40 -10.56
CA ASP A 68 -24.88 -21.76 -11.12
C ASP A 68 -23.46 -22.35 -11.04
N VAL A 69 -22.42 -21.50 -11.03
CA VAL A 69 -21.01 -21.95 -11.02
C VAL A 69 -20.28 -21.71 -9.71
N LYS A 70 -20.89 -21.03 -8.73
CA LYS A 70 -20.26 -20.82 -7.44
C LYS A 70 -19.91 -22.14 -6.75
N ARG A 71 -18.77 -22.19 -6.06
CA ARG A 71 -18.32 -23.35 -5.31
C ARG A 71 -17.98 -22.98 -3.88
N THR A 72 -18.15 -23.94 -2.97
CA THR A 72 -17.73 -23.84 -1.58
C THR A 72 -16.94 -25.08 -1.21
N PHE A 73 -15.72 -24.89 -0.71
CA PHE A 73 -14.82 -25.91 -0.23
C PHE A 73 -14.69 -25.75 1.29
N ARG A 74 -14.90 -26.83 2.05
CA ARG A 74 -14.89 -26.84 3.52
C ARG A 74 -14.06 -27.99 4.04
N ASP A 75 -13.22 -27.71 5.03
CA ASP A 75 -12.53 -28.72 5.85
C ASP A 75 -11.70 -29.72 5.01
N GLN A 76 -11.14 -29.25 3.88
CA GLN A 76 -10.34 -30.07 2.97
C GLN A 76 -8.85 -29.89 3.24
N GLN A 77 -8.09 -30.99 3.13
CA GLN A 77 -6.64 -30.93 3.24
C GLN A 77 -6.02 -30.14 2.08
N ASP A 78 -6.39 -30.49 0.84
CA ASP A 78 -5.84 -29.86 -0.36
C ASP A 78 -6.97 -29.48 -1.32
N VAL A 79 -6.97 -28.23 -1.78
CA VAL A 79 -7.91 -27.70 -2.77
C VAL A 79 -7.13 -27.07 -3.91
N VAL A 80 -7.47 -27.45 -5.15
CA VAL A 80 -6.87 -26.90 -6.36
C VAL A 80 -7.98 -26.40 -7.27
N LEU A 81 -7.90 -25.12 -7.64
CA LEU A 81 -8.74 -24.51 -8.66
C LEU A 81 -7.83 -24.02 -9.79
N ARG A 82 -8.02 -24.51 -11.01
CA ARG A 82 -7.16 -24.12 -12.13
C ARG A 82 -7.86 -24.16 -13.47
N ASP A 83 -7.29 -23.47 -14.45
CA ASP A 83 -7.69 -23.51 -15.86
C ASP A 83 -9.18 -23.14 -16.06
N LEU A 84 -9.63 -22.05 -15.42
CA LEU A 84 -11.03 -21.60 -15.47
C LEU A 84 -11.14 -20.18 -15.98
N ASN A 85 -11.96 -19.98 -17.02
CA ASN A 85 -12.16 -18.68 -17.66
C ASN A 85 -13.64 -18.31 -17.66
N LEU A 86 -14.06 -17.43 -16.75
CA LEU A 86 -15.48 -17.16 -16.52
C LEU A 86 -15.84 -15.69 -16.79
N LYS A 87 -16.81 -15.48 -17.68
CA LYS A 87 -17.55 -14.21 -17.82
C LYS A 87 -18.85 -14.31 -17.03
N VAL A 88 -18.91 -13.58 -15.94
CA VAL A 88 -19.85 -13.80 -14.86
C VAL A 88 -20.92 -12.72 -14.83
N ARG A 89 -22.18 -13.14 -14.77
CA ARG A 89 -23.33 -12.28 -14.43
C ARG A 89 -24.01 -12.70 -13.13
N TRP A 90 -24.42 -11.71 -12.36
CA TRP A 90 -25.21 -11.83 -11.15
C TRP A 90 -26.59 -11.20 -11.37
N PRO A 91 -27.69 -11.96 -11.24
CA PRO A 91 -29.02 -11.45 -11.61
C PRO A 91 -29.56 -10.39 -10.65
N LYS A 92 -29.07 -10.34 -9.40
CA LYS A 92 -29.53 -9.42 -8.36
C LYS A 92 -28.40 -9.09 -7.37
N PRO A 93 -28.49 -7.96 -6.63
CA PRO A 93 -27.60 -7.68 -5.51
C PRO A 93 -27.57 -8.83 -4.49
N THR A 94 -26.42 -9.02 -3.85
CA THR A 94 -26.20 -10.15 -2.95
C THR A 94 -25.57 -9.74 -1.62
N THR A 95 -25.42 -10.72 -0.72
CA THR A 95 -24.73 -10.59 0.57
C THR A 95 -23.40 -11.35 0.52
N LYS A 96 -22.47 -11.07 1.46
CA LYS A 96 -21.11 -11.66 1.52
C LYS A 96 -21.03 -13.08 0.96
N TYR A 97 -21.78 -14.02 1.54
CA TYR A 97 -21.74 -15.44 1.14
C TYR A 97 -22.57 -15.77 -0.11
N SER A 98 -23.71 -15.11 -0.33
CA SER A 98 -24.54 -15.39 -1.51
C SER A 98 -23.88 -14.92 -2.81
N GLY A 99 -23.10 -13.83 -2.75
CA GLY A 99 -22.34 -13.27 -3.87
C GLY A 99 -20.86 -13.59 -3.93
N THR A 100 -20.40 -14.56 -3.14
CA THR A 100 -19.03 -15.10 -3.30
C THR A 100 -19.05 -16.19 -4.38
N LEU A 101 -18.16 -16.09 -5.37
CA LEU A 101 -18.02 -17.07 -6.43
C LEU A 101 -17.30 -18.33 -5.94
N PHE A 102 -16.12 -18.19 -5.32
CA PHE A 102 -15.38 -19.30 -4.72
C PHE A 102 -15.11 -19.05 -3.24
N LEU A 103 -15.67 -19.91 -2.38
CA LEU A 103 -15.52 -19.85 -0.94
C LEU A 103 -14.66 -21.02 -0.44
N PHE A 104 -13.61 -20.73 0.30
CA PHE A 104 -12.72 -21.71 0.92
C PHE A 104 -12.76 -21.50 2.44
N GLN A 105 -13.12 -22.53 3.19
CA GLN A 105 -13.22 -22.47 4.64
C GLN A 105 -12.49 -23.63 5.28
N ASN A 106 -11.64 -23.34 6.27
CA ASN A 106 -10.90 -24.35 7.03
C ASN A 106 -10.05 -25.31 6.18
N CYS A 107 -9.57 -24.88 5.01
CA CYS A 107 -8.73 -25.74 4.15
C CYS A 107 -7.25 -25.62 4.52
N GLU A 108 -6.47 -26.71 4.48
CA GLU A 108 -5.04 -26.64 4.85
C GLU A 108 -4.19 -26.03 3.74
N ASN A 109 -4.31 -26.52 2.50
CA ASN A 109 -3.58 -26.00 1.34
C ASN A 109 -4.56 -25.66 0.22
N VAL A 110 -4.57 -24.40 -0.20
CA VAL A 110 -5.39 -23.94 -1.34
C VAL A 110 -4.49 -23.39 -2.43
N ARG A 111 -4.64 -23.87 -3.66
CA ARG A 111 -3.93 -23.38 -4.83
C ARG A 111 -4.91 -22.93 -5.91
N ILE A 112 -4.76 -21.69 -6.36
CA ILE A 112 -5.50 -21.09 -7.47
C ILE A 112 -4.49 -20.75 -8.56
N GLU A 113 -4.60 -21.38 -9.72
CA GLU A 113 -3.60 -21.30 -10.80
C GLU A 113 -4.31 -21.04 -12.13
N ASP A 114 -3.97 -19.98 -12.86
CA ASP A 114 -4.50 -19.71 -14.21
C ASP A 114 -6.04 -19.66 -14.24
N VAL A 115 -6.62 -18.87 -13.32
CA VAL A 115 -8.06 -18.63 -13.22
C VAL A 115 -8.37 -17.18 -13.60
N HIS A 116 -9.23 -17.01 -14.59
CA HIS A 116 -9.66 -15.72 -15.09
C HIS A 116 -11.16 -15.51 -14.84
N VAL A 117 -11.53 -14.39 -14.23
CA VAL A 117 -12.92 -14.02 -13.94
C VAL A 117 -13.18 -12.58 -14.35
N ALA A 118 -14.24 -12.34 -15.12
CA ALA A 118 -14.70 -11.02 -15.49
C ALA A 118 -16.17 -10.83 -15.10
N TYR A 119 -16.48 -9.86 -14.25
CA TYR A 119 -17.85 -9.50 -13.88
C TYR A 119 -18.45 -8.51 -14.89
N LEU A 120 -19.57 -8.90 -15.49
CA LEU A 120 -20.20 -8.14 -16.58
C LEU A 120 -21.29 -7.14 -16.12
N ASP A 121 -21.57 -7.06 -14.83
CA ASP A 121 -22.59 -6.15 -14.29
C ASP A 121 -21.95 -4.90 -13.64
N PRO A 122 -22.30 -3.67 -14.08
CA PRO A 122 -21.64 -2.43 -13.63
C PRO A 122 -22.06 -1.95 -12.23
N ASP A 123 -23.09 -2.58 -11.63
CA ASP A 123 -23.79 -2.11 -10.44
C ASP A 123 -23.42 -2.90 -9.17
N TYR A 124 -22.25 -3.56 -9.18
CA TYR A 124 -21.64 -4.21 -8.02
C TYR A 124 -22.56 -5.25 -7.37
N ARG A 125 -23.04 -6.22 -8.15
CA ARG A 125 -23.95 -7.26 -7.61
C ARG A 125 -23.21 -8.42 -6.96
N ALA A 126 -22.00 -8.73 -7.42
CA ALA A 126 -21.12 -9.73 -6.82
C ALA A 126 -20.45 -9.18 -5.57
N GLN A 127 -20.03 -10.04 -4.65
CA GLN A 127 -19.30 -9.63 -3.43
C GLN A 127 -17.81 -9.93 -3.53
N HIS A 128 -17.48 -11.18 -3.86
CA HIS A 128 -16.11 -11.70 -3.83
C HIS A 128 -15.88 -12.68 -4.98
N THR A 129 -14.70 -12.63 -5.60
CA THR A 129 -14.25 -13.71 -6.49
C THR A 129 -13.78 -14.88 -5.67
N PHE A 130 -12.84 -14.63 -4.76
CA PHE A 130 -12.26 -15.61 -3.86
C PHE A 130 -12.37 -15.11 -2.43
N LEU A 131 -13.00 -15.90 -1.56
CA LEU A 131 -13.06 -15.66 -0.12
C LEU A 131 -12.46 -16.85 0.61
N PHE A 132 -11.39 -16.60 1.35
CA PHE A 132 -10.71 -17.58 2.20
C PHE A 132 -10.99 -17.24 3.65
N GLU A 133 -11.50 -18.20 4.41
CA GLU A 133 -11.67 -18.07 5.85
C GLU A 133 -10.96 -19.23 6.56
N ASN A 134 -10.06 -18.91 7.50
CA ASN A 134 -9.38 -19.89 8.34
C ASN A 134 -8.56 -20.96 7.59
N CYS A 135 -7.91 -20.59 6.49
CA CYS A 135 -7.11 -21.52 5.68
C CYS A 135 -5.63 -21.56 6.11
N GLY A 136 -4.94 -22.67 5.89
CA GLY A 136 -3.50 -22.81 6.19
C GLY A 136 -2.65 -21.98 5.24
N LYS A 137 -2.30 -22.54 4.09
CA LYS A 137 -1.51 -21.90 3.05
C LYS A 137 -2.37 -21.65 1.82
N VAL A 138 -2.41 -20.40 1.38
CA VAL A 138 -3.12 -19.99 0.15
C VAL A 138 -2.11 -19.54 -0.90
N THR A 139 -2.10 -20.17 -2.07
CA THR A 139 -1.28 -19.75 -3.22
C THR A 139 -2.20 -19.35 -4.36
N ILE A 140 -2.04 -18.14 -4.88
CA ILE A 140 -2.76 -17.58 -6.03
C ILE A 140 -1.70 -17.16 -7.05
N ARG A 141 -1.77 -17.72 -8.26
CA ARG A 141 -0.80 -17.45 -9.33
C ARG A 141 -1.49 -17.32 -10.68
N GLY A 142 -1.09 -16.33 -11.48
CA GLY A 142 -1.58 -16.20 -12.86
C GLY A 142 -3.09 -15.94 -12.92
N VAL A 143 -3.61 -15.16 -11.97
CA VAL A 143 -5.06 -14.88 -11.88
C VAL A 143 -5.36 -13.54 -12.51
N TYR A 144 -6.44 -13.50 -13.30
CA TYR A 144 -7.04 -12.27 -13.79
C TYR A 144 -8.43 -12.13 -13.15
N SER A 145 -8.68 -11.03 -12.44
CA SER A 145 -10.01 -10.75 -11.90
C SER A 145 -10.41 -9.33 -12.24
N ALA A 146 -11.52 -9.19 -12.98
CA ALA A 146 -11.92 -7.91 -13.53
C ALA A 146 -13.40 -7.61 -13.30
N GLY A 147 -13.70 -6.31 -13.26
CA GLY A 147 -15.05 -5.79 -13.17
C GLY A 147 -15.59 -5.69 -11.74
N ALA A 148 -16.66 -4.91 -11.59
CA ALA A 148 -17.23 -4.44 -10.35
C ALA A 148 -17.63 -5.55 -9.36
N ALA A 149 -16.80 -5.76 -8.33
CA ALA A 149 -17.18 -6.45 -7.10
C ALA A 149 -17.59 -5.45 -6.00
N GLU A 150 -18.74 -5.64 -5.33
CA GLU A 150 -19.21 -4.75 -4.25
C GLU A 150 -18.24 -4.63 -3.10
N ARG A 151 -17.58 -5.74 -2.79
CA ARG A 151 -16.60 -5.81 -1.73
C ARG A 151 -15.23 -5.94 -2.34
N ILE A 152 -14.75 -7.15 -2.62
CA ILE A 152 -13.30 -7.40 -2.82
C ILE A 152 -13.10 -8.62 -3.70
N HIS A 153 -12.28 -8.55 -4.75
CA HIS A 153 -11.99 -9.72 -5.58
C HIS A 153 -11.35 -10.85 -4.78
N ILE A 154 -10.27 -10.59 -4.06
CA ILE A 154 -9.53 -11.57 -3.27
C ILE A 154 -9.57 -11.17 -1.80
N ARG A 155 -10.22 -11.97 -0.95
CA ARG A 155 -10.35 -11.69 0.48
C ARG A 155 -9.82 -12.83 1.32
N LEU A 156 -8.77 -12.57 2.10
CA LEU A 156 -8.16 -13.53 3.02
C LEU A 156 -8.47 -13.14 4.46
N GLU A 157 -9.13 -14.04 5.19
CA GLU A 157 -9.52 -13.86 6.58
C GLU A 157 -9.00 -14.99 7.46
N GLY A 158 -8.00 -14.69 8.29
CA GLY A 158 -7.39 -15.67 9.20
C GLY A 158 -6.67 -16.78 8.44
N CYS A 159 -5.87 -16.44 7.43
CA CYS A 159 -5.00 -17.42 6.76
C CYS A 159 -3.62 -17.44 7.44
N ARG A 160 -2.98 -18.62 7.57
CA ARG A 160 -1.64 -18.72 8.18
C ARG A 160 -0.54 -18.20 7.26
N GLU A 161 -0.60 -18.56 5.99
CA GLU A 161 0.33 -18.09 4.97
C GLU A 161 -0.39 -17.75 3.66
N TYR A 162 0.12 -16.77 2.93
CA TYR A 162 -0.29 -16.55 1.55
C TYR A 162 0.84 -16.14 0.61
N LEU A 163 0.71 -16.56 -0.64
CA LEU A 163 1.45 -16.07 -1.80
C LEU A 163 0.43 -15.69 -2.88
N ILE A 164 0.40 -14.42 -3.25
CA ILE A 164 -0.36 -13.92 -4.39
C ILE A 164 0.66 -13.38 -5.38
N GLU A 165 0.76 -13.99 -6.55
CA GLU A 165 1.75 -13.56 -7.54
C GLU A 165 1.22 -13.56 -8.96
N ARG A 166 1.77 -12.68 -9.80
CA ARG A 166 1.36 -12.54 -11.21
C ARG A 166 -0.15 -12.42 -11.36
N THR A 167 -0.76 -11.67 -10.45
CA THR A 167 -2.21 -11.45 -10.42
C THR A 167 -2.52 -10.08 -10.99
N GLU A 168 -3.48 -10.04 -11.90
CA GLU A 168 -4.06 -8.81 -12.44
C GLU A 168 -5.45 -8.58 -11.86
N ILE A 169 -5.63 -7.41 -11.23
CA ILE A 169 -6.94 -6.90 -10.84
C ILE A 169 -7.25 -5.69 -11.71
N ALA A 170 -8.33 -5.75 -12.47
CA ALA A 170 -8.62 -4.78 -13.53
C ALA A 170 -10.04 -4.22 -13.46
N GLY A 171 -10.21 -2.97 -13.89
CA GLY A 171 -11.53 -2.48 -14.29
C GLY A 171 -12.07 -3.23 -15.53
N TRP A 172 -13.40 -3.35 -15.65
CA TRP A 172 -14.04 -3.94 -16.84
C TRP A 172 -14.81 -2.91 -17.67
N GLN A 173 -14.70 -2.97 -19.00
CA GLN A 173 -15.40 -2.03 -19.88
C GLN A 173 -16.91 -2.32 -19.97
N TYR A 174 -17.72 -1.49 -19.33
CA TYR A 174 -19.19 -1.57 -19.33
C TYR A 174 -19.87 -0.69 -20.39
N GLY A 175 -19.12 0.27 -20.93
CA GLY A 175 -19.55 1.22 -21.96
C GLY A 175 -18.32 1.89 -22.60
N PRO A 176 -18.49 2.86 -23.50
CA PRO A 176 -17.37 3.50 -24.19
C PRO A 176 -16.28 4.01 -23.24
N ASP A 177 -16.67 4.51 -22.06
CA ASP A 177 -15.77 5.15 -21.09
C ASP A 177 -15.82 4.55 -19.67
N ASP A 178 -16.63 3.51 -19.43
CA ASP A 178 -16.87 2.99 -18.07
C ASP A 178 -16.01 1.79 -17.76
N MET A 179 -15.08 1.93 -16.81
CA MET A 179 -14.31 0.83 -16.24
C MET A 179 -14.23 0.96 -14.71
N ARG A 180 -14.54 -0.14 -14.01
CA ARG A 180 -14.55 -0.22 -12.54
C ARG A 180 -14.07 -1.60 -12.09
N ALA A 181 -13.09 -1.66 -11.20
CA ALA A 181 -12.71 -2.92 -10.55
C ALA A 181 -13.56 -3.16 -9.29
N GLY A 182 -13.78 -2.12 -8.48
CA GLY A 182 -14.15 -2.31 -7.07
C GLY A 182 -12.88 -2.50 -6.23
N ALA A 183 -12.95 -3.15 -5.06
CA ALA A 183 -11.73 -3.39 -4.28
C ALA A 183 -10.97 -4.63 -4.77
N GLY A 184 -9.64 -4.59 -4.74
CA GLY A 184 -8.80 -5.67 -5.24
C GLY A 184 -8.59 -6.79 -4.23
N ILE A 185 -7.63 -6.59 -3.32
CA ILE A 185 -7.17 -7.60 -2.35
C ILE A 185 -7.41 -7.09 -0.93
N LEU A 186 -7.94 -7.93 -0.04
CA LEU A 186 -7.99 -7.65 1.40
C LEU A 186 -7.33 -8.77 2.19
N ILE A 187 -6.42 -8.35 3.06
CA ILE A 187 -5.74 -9.20 4.03
C ILE A 187 -6.18 -8.84 5.43
N ASN A 188 -6.74 -9.81 6.14
CA ASN A 188 -7.18 -9.65 7.52
C ASN A 188 -6.77 -10.86 8.37
N ASN A 189 -6.06 -10.61 9.46
CA ASN A 189 -5.57 -11.63 10.39
C ASN A 189 -6.65 -12.07 11.39
N GLY A 190 -7.81 -12.50 10.87
CA GLY A 190 -8.97 -13.01 11.62
C GLY A 190 -10.24 -13.09 10.76
N MET A 191 -11.28 -13.81 11.23
CA MET A 191 -12.58 -13.88 10.56
C MET A 191 -13.43 -12.64 10.85
N THR A 192 -14.08 -12.06 9.84
CA THR A 192 -15.04 -10.98 10.05
C THR A 192 -16.43 -11.56 10.32
N ARG A 193 -16.97 -11.37 11.52
CA ARG A 193 -18.38 -11.71 11.86
C ARG A 193 -19.15 -10.45 12.21
N LYS A 194 -20.34 -10.27 11.60
CA LYS A 194 -21.23 -9.11 11.82
C LYS A 194 -20.53 -7.73 11.65
N GLY A 195 -19.60 -7.63 10.72
CA GLY A 195 -18.88 -6.38 10.42
C GLY A 195 -17.74 -6.04 11.40
N VAL A 196 -17.47 -6.89 12.39
CA VAL A 196 -16.36 -6.73 13.33
C VAL A 196 -15.29 -7.79 13.00
N VAL A 197 -14.03 -7.37 12.95
CA VAL A 197 -12.89 -8.30 12.90
C VAL A 197 -12.93 -9.12 14.18
N ALA A 198 -13.42 -10.37 14.10
CA ALA A 198 -13.65 -11.20 15.25
C ALA A 198 -12.34 -11.89 15.64
N ALA A 199 -11.60 -11.25 16.54
CA ALA A 199 -10.44 -11.86 17.22
C ALA A 199 -10.83 -13.07 18.09
N ILE A 200 -12.12 -13.28 18.35
CA ILE A 200 -12.71 -14.28 19.25
C ILE A 200 -13.21 -15.55 18.55
N ALA A 201 -12.80 -15.81 17.30
CA ALA A 201 -13.10 -17.09 16.66
C ALA A 201 -12.34 -18.23 17.37
N LYS A 202 -13.07 -19.30 17.75
CA LYS A 202 -12.55 -20.46 18.50
C LYS A 202 -11.46 -21.23 17.74
N GLU A 203 -11.49 -21.17 16.41
CA GLU A 203 -10.53 -21.77 15.49
C GLU A 203 -9.98 -20.65 14.59
N ARG A 204 -9.02 -19.87 15.09
CA ARG A 204 -8.36 -18.82 14.30
C ARG A 204 -6.95 -19.28 13.95
N ARG A 205 -6.57 -19.17 12.68
CA ARG A 205 -5.17 -19.19 12.28
C ARG A 205 -4.62 -17.78 12.32
N GLU A 206 -3.46 -17.62 12.96
CA GLU A 206 -2.71 -16.38 12.91
C GLU A 206 -1.95 -16.31 11.59
N LEU A 207 -2.02 -15.17 10.92
CA LEU A 207 -1.16 -14.88 9.78
C LEU A 207 0.29 -14.83 10.25
N GLU A 208 1.12 -15.71 9.73
CA GLU A 208 2.55 -15.84 10.02
C GLU A 208 3.41 -15.21 8.92
N TRP A 209 2.98 -15.33 7.66
CA TRP A 209 3.73 -14.84 6.51
C TRP A 209 2.85 -14.50 5.31
N GLY A 210 3.15 -13.39 4.65
CA GLY A 210 2.40 -12.93 3.49
C GLY A 210 3.30 -12.40 2.38
N VAL A 211 3.03 -12.81 1.15
CA VAL A 211 3.70 -12.26 -0.05
C VAL A 211 2.64 -11.88 -1.07
N ILE A 212 2.68 -10.63 -1.53
CA ILE A 212 2.01 -10.19 -2.76
C ILE A 212 3.11 -9.71 -3.70
N ARG A 213 3.28 -10.33 -4.87
CA ARG A 213 4.39 -9.97 -5.76
C ARG A 213 4.06 -10.00 -7.23
N ASP A 214 4.75 -9.17 -8.00
CA ASP A 214 4.65 -9.20 -9.46
C ASP A 214 3.20 -9.03 -9.95
N CYS A 215 2.38 -8.24 -9.23
CA CYS A 215 0.97 -8.03 -9.51
C CYS A 215 0.71 -6.69 -10.23
N TRP A 216 -0.41 -6.60 -10.94
CA TRP A 216 -0.88 -5.37 -11.58
C TRP A 216 -2.29 -5.05 -11.14
N LEU A 217 -2.49 -3.90 -10.52
CA LEU A 217 -3.79 -3.42 -10.07
C LEU A 217 -4.10 -2.12 -10.81
N HIS A 218 -5.15 -2.12 -11.62
CA HIS A 218 -5.50 -0.95 -12.40
C HIS A 218 -6.99 -0.72 -12.48
N ASP A 219 -7.38 0.55 -12.39
CA ASP A 219 -8.76 1.00 -12.50
C ASP A 219 -8.84 2.27 -13.35
N TYR A 220 -10.04 2.79 -13.61
CA TYR A 220 -10.25 4.00 -14.42
C TYR A 220 -10.77 5.20 -13.62
N ARG A 221 -10.73 6.36 -14.29
CA ARG A 221 -10.97 7.71 -13.74
C ARG A 221 -12.41 8.00 -13.30
N ASN A 222 -13.39 7.18 -13.70
CA ASN A 222 -14.79 7.50 -13.41
C ASN A 222 -15.08 7.25 -11.93
N ARG A 223 -15.42 8.32 -11.21
CA ARG A 223 -15.93 8.22 -9.84
C ARG A 223 -17.11 7.25 -9.84
N ASP A 224 -17.08 6.30 -8.91
CA ASP A 224 -17.97 5.15 -8.72
C ASP A 224 -19.48 5.45 -8.50
N GLY A 225 -19.93 6.68 -8.77
CA GLY A 225 -21.32 7.08 -8.60
C GLY A 225 -21.78 7.18 -7.14
N GLY A 226 -20.88 7.15 -6.16
CA GLY A 226 -21.20 7.60 -4.80
C GLY A 226 -21.72 6.55 -3.82
N LYS A 227 -21.57 5.25 -4.09
CA LYS A 227 -21.71 4.23 -3.02
C LYS A 227 -20.40 4.15 -2.24
N TRP A 228 -20.20 5.05 -1.26
CA TRP A 228 -19.06 5.03 -0.34
C TRP A 228 -18.85 3.63 0.26
N ARG A 229 -17.90 2.89 -0.30
CA ARG A 229 -17.49 1.54 0.06
C ARG A 229 -15.97 1.51 -0.03
N ASN A 230 -15.33 0.71 0.82
CA ASN A 230 -13.89 0.56 0.72
C ASN A 230 -13.52 -0.09 -0.64
N GLN A 231 -12.87 0.68 -1.52
CA GLN A 231 -12.40 0.27 -2.85
C GLN A 231 -10.86 0.36 -2.95
N ASP A 232 -10.16 0.01 -1.87
CA ASP A 232 -8.70 -0.03 -1.92
C ASP A 232 -8.21 -1.12 -2.90
N GLY A 233 -7.15 -0.84 -3.65
CA GLY A 233 -6.51 -1.84 -4.52
C GLY A 233 -5.96 -3.00 -3.71
N ILE A 234 -5.22 -2.69 -2.65
CA ILE A 234 -4.88 -3.63 -1.58
C ILE A 234 -5.20 -3.01 -0.22
N LEU A 235 -5.98 -3.70 0.60
CA LEU A 235 -6.29 -3.32 1.98
C LEU A 235 -5.69 -4.31 2.97
N PHE A 236 -4.79 -3.83 3.82
CA PHE A 236 -4.27 -4.60 4.93
C PHE A 236 -4.90 -4.14 6.24
N HIS A 237 -5.85 -4.93 6.74
CA HIS A 237 -6.39 -4.68 8.08
C HIS A 237 -5.42 -5.08 9.18
N ALA A 238 -4.60 -6.12 9.01
CA ALA A 238 -3.61 -6.52 9.99
C ALA A 238 -2.58 -7.46 9.33
N PRO A 239 -1.61 -6.93 8.57
CA PRO A 239 -0.59 -7.76 7.93
C PRO A 239 0.40 -8.28 8.96
N SER A 240 0.90 -9.51 8.78
CA SER A 240 1.96 -10.07 9.63
C SER A 240 3.35 -9.70 9.08
N ASN A 241 4.37 -10.51 9.39
CA ASN A 241 5.59 -10.51 8.60
C ASN A 241 5.23 -10.74 7.13
N GLY A 242 5.77 -9.90 6.24
CA GLY A 242 5.46 -10.06 4.83
C GLY A 242 5.93 -8.91 3.95
N ILE A 243 5.67 -9.06 2.66
CA ILE A 243 6.11 -8.10 1.66
C ILE A 243 5.12 -7.96 0.52
N VAL A 244 4.93 -6.71 0.08
CA VAL A 244 4.39 -6.36 -1.23
C VAL A 244 5.57 -6.00 -2.12
N PHE A 245 5.84 -6.78 -3.16
CA PHE A 245 7.06 -6.67 -3.95
C PHE A 245 6.77 -6.54 -5.45
N ASN A 246 7.39 -5.58 -6.15
CA ASN A 246 7.24 -5.47 -7.60
C ASN A 246 5.77 -5.41 -8.08
N CYS A 247 4.91 -4.73 -7.34
CA CYS A 247 3.53 -4.52 -7.75
C CYS A 247 3.38 -3.16 -8.44
N VAL A 248 2.52 -3.10 -9.46
CA VAL A 248 2.19 -1.86 -10.17
C VAL A 248 0.74 -1.51 -9.91
N PHE A 249 0.53 -0.26 -9.51
CA PHE A 249 -0.78 0.34 -9.33
C PHE A 249 -0.93 1.46 -10.36
N ASP A 250 -1.85 1.28 -11.29
CA ASP A 250 -2.06 2.21 -12.39
C ASP A 250 -3.45 2.83 -12.31
N ARG A 251 -3.50 4.16 -12.30
CA ARG A 251 -4.74 4.95 -12.45
C ARG A 251 -5.81 4.57 -11.43
N TRP A 252 -5.41 4.14 -10.23
CA TRP A 252 -6.34 3.82 -9.14
C TRP A 252 -6.96 5.11 -8.61
N GLN A 253 -8.12 5.45 -9.17
CA GLN A 253 -8.86 6.71 -8.94
C GLN A 253 -10.23 6.47 -8.31
N ALA A 254 -10.59 5.20 -8.05
CA ALA A 254 -11.70 4.83 -7.19
C ALA A 254 -11.59 5.62 -5.87
N GLY A 255 -12.70 5.95 -5.22
CA GLY A 255 -12.76 6.91 -4.09
C GLY A 255 -11.92 6.58 -2.84
N ASP A 256 -11.06 5.57 -2.91
CA ASP A 256 -10.15 5.05 -1.89
C ASP A 256 -8.70 4.90 -2.44
N GLY A 257 -7.82 4.19 -1.75
CA GLY A 257 -6.39 4.15 -2.05
C GLY A 257 -5.98 3.02 -2.99
N ALA A 258 -4.94 3.22 -3.79
CA ALA A 258 -4.24 2.13 -4.48
C ALA A 258 -3.83 1.04 -3.47
N ILE A 259 -3.43 1.47 -2.28
CA ILE A 259 -3.12 0.63 -1.14
C ILE A 259 -3.54 1.34 0.15
N ASP A 260 -3.99 0.57 1.15
CA ASP A 260 -4.28 0.99 2.51
C ASP A 260 -3.66 0.01 3.50
N ASP A 261 -2.52 0.37 4.08
CA ASP A 261 -1.81 -0.45 5.07
C ASP A 261 -2.38 -0.26 6.49
N SER A 262 -3.69 -0.34 6.64
CA SER A 262 -4.46 0.09 7.81
C SER A 262 -4.04 -0.43 9.21
N HIS A 263 -3.42 -1.60 9.36
CA HIS A 263 -2.90 -2.15 10.65
C HIS A 263 -3.80 -1.86 11.87
N ARG A 264 -5.02 -2.38 11.85
CA ARG A 264 -6.08 -2.10 12.82
C ARG A 264 -6.05 -3.00 14.06
N ARG A 265 -4.98 -3.74 14.31
CA ARG A 265 -4.88 -4.75 15.37
C ARG A 265 -3.82 -4.35 16.41
N ASN A 266 -4.15 -4.45 17.69
CA ASN A 266 -3.24 -4.16 18.79
C ASN A 266 -3.46 -5.16 19.94
N ASP A 267 -2.91 -6.35 19.79
CA ASP A 267 -2.88 -7.40 20.82
C ASP A 267 -1.52 -8.11 20.80
N PRO A 268 -1.17 -8.89 21.85
CA PRO A 268 0.17 -9.46 21.99
C PRO A 268 0.65 -10.34 20.83
N ALA A 269 -0.25 -11.01 20.10
CA ALA A 269 0.13 -11.83 18.94
C ALA A 269 0.51 -10.95 17.72
N TYR A 270 0.05 -9.71 17.71
CA TYR A 270 0.29 -8.73 16.67
C TYR A 270 1.34 -7.71 17.11
N ARG A 271 2.54 -8.20 17.42
CA ARG A 271 3.70 -7.41 17.88
C ARG A 271 4.95 -7.78 17.11
N ASN A 272 5.89 -6.85 17.02
CA ASN A 272 7.22 -7.07 16.45
C ASN A 272 7.18 -7.70 15.04
N LYS A 273 6.20 -7.29 14.22
CA LYS A 273 6.06 -7.74 12.82
C LYS A 273 6.80 -6.77 11.90
N VAL A 274 7.34 -7.28 10.80
CA VAL A 274 7.96 -6.48 9.73
C VAL A 274 7.15 -6.63 8.45
N HIS A 275 6.53 -5.55 8.01
CA HIS A 275 5.81 -5.48 6.73
C HIS A 275 6.55 -4.52 5.80
N ARG A 276 6.96 -4.99 4.62
CA ARG A 276 7.66 -4.19 3.61
C ARG A 276 6.79 -3.96 2.38
N ILE A 277 6.82 -2.75 1.85
CA ILE A 277 6.25 -2.43 0.53
C ILE A 277 7.41 -1.93 -0.31
N GLU A 278 7.83 -2.76 -1.26
CA GLU A 278 9.14 -2.62 -1.88
C GLU A 278 9.10 -2.77 -3.40
N ARG A 279 9.87 -1.94 -4.10
CA ARG A 279 9.98 -1.97 -5.57
C ARG A 279 8.62 -1.84 -6.26
N CYS A 280 7.66 -1.16 -5.64
CA CYS A 280 6.33 -0.96 -6.21
C CYS A 280 6.30 0.34 -7.02
N ILE A 281 5.42 0.37 -8.02
CA ILE A 281 5.16 1.56 -8.85
C ILE A 281 3.72 2.01 -8.61
N PHE A 282 3.55 3.27 -8.26
CA PHE A 282 2.25 3.92 -8.15
C PHE A 282 2.17 5.03 -9.19
N ARG A 283 1.33 4.86 -10.21
CA ARG A 283 1.23 5.78 -11.33
C ARG A 283 -0.19 6.31 -11.44
N ASP A 284 -0.33 7.62 -11.40
CA ASP A 284 -1.63 8.30 -11.44
C ASP A 284 -2.63 7.72 -10.41
N CYS A 285 -2.18 7.44 -9.19
CA CYS A 285 -3.05 6.97 -8.11
C CYS A 285 -3.54 8.15 -7.27
N ALA A 286 -4.84 8.23 -7.00
CA ALA A 286 -5.41 9.33 -6.23
C ALA A 286 -4.88 9.35 -4.79
N LEU A 287 -4.71 8.17 -4.19
CA LEU A 287 -4.23 8.00 -2.83
C LEU A 287 -3.38 6.73 -2.72
N VAL A 288 -2.22 6.83 -2.08
CA VAL A 288 -1.44 5.70 -1.55
C VAL A 288 -1.47 5.88 -0.04
N LYS A 289 -2.30 5.11 0.65
CA LYS A 289 -2.52 5.33 2.07
C LYS A 289 -1.48 4.58 2.87
N THR A 290 -0.78 5.32 3.71
CA THR A 290 0.02 4.74 4.76
C THR A 290 -0.89 4.09 5.79
N ASN A 291 -0.24 3.59 6.82
CA ASN A 291 -0.83 2.80 7.83
C ASN A 291 -1.87 3.48 8.71
N GLY A 292 -2.76 2.70 9.32
CA GLY A 292 -3.95 3.21 10.01
C GLY A 292 -3.79 3.38 11.53
N ALA A 293 -4.90 3.23 12.25
CA ALA A 293 -5.09 3.89 13.54
C ALA A 293 -4.82 3.04 14.80
N THR A 294 -4.75 1.71 14.71
CA THR A 294 -4.84 0.85 15.91
C THR A 294 -3.85 -0.31 15.89
N GLY A 295 -2.66 -0.10 15.33
CA GLY A 295 -1.55 -1.06 15.25
C GLY A 295 -0.73 -1.16 16.54
N SER A 296 0.26 -2.04 16.55
CA SER A 296 1.20 -2.17 17.68
C SER A 296 2.48 -1.35 17.45
N PRO A 297 2.97 -0.60 18.45
CA PRO A 297 4.05 0.39 18.28
C PRO A 297 5.44 -0.21 17.96
N ASP A 298 5.61 -1.52 18.11
CA ASP A 298 6.86 -2.25 17.87
C ASP A 298 6.93 -2.93 16.50
N CYS A 299 5.85 -2.88 15.71
CA CYS A 299 5.87 -3.32 14.32
C CYS A 299 6.63 -2.30 13.45
N VAL A 300 7.38 -2.80 12.47
CA VAL A 300 7.99 -1.98 11.42
C VAL A 300 7.19 -2.09 10.14
N ILE A 301 6.81 -0.93 9.63
CA ILE A 301 6.29 -0.75 8.29
C ILE A 301 7.33 0.07 7.55
N ALA A 302 7.86 -0.51 6.48
CA ALA A 302 8.88 0.14 5.67
C ALA A 302 8.45 0.12 4.20
N TRP A 303 8.40 1.31 3.62
CA TRP A 303 8.22 1.54 2.20
C TRP A 303 9.60 1.80 1.60
N VAL A 304 10.04 0.94 0.69
CA VAL A 304 11.45 0.86 0.28
C VAL A 304 11.57 0.86 -1.23
N ASN A 305 12.41 1.74 -1.80
CA ASN A 305 12.68 1.75 -3.24
C ASN A 305 11.38 1.80 -4.07
N ASN A 306 10.35 2.53 -3.64
CA ASN A 306 9.14 2.67 -4.46
C ASN A 306 9.26 3.85 -5.42
N LEU A 307 8.54 3.76 -6.53
CA LEU A 307 8.43 4.82 -7.52
C LEU A 307 6.99 5.34 -7.56
N TYR A 308 6.82 6.62 -7.25
CA TYR A 308 5.56 7.32 -7.34
C TYR A 308 5.60 8.26 -8.55
N ILE A 309 4.63 8.13 -9.45
CA ILE A 309 4.45 9.02 -10.59
C ILE A 309 3.06 9.60 -10.45
N ASP A 310 2.98 10.91 -10.27
CA ASP A 310 1.71 11.65 -10.22
C ASP A 310 0.68 11.06 -9.23
N SER A 311 1.18 10.57 -8.08
CA SER A 311 0.40 9.91 -7.04
C SER A 311 0.59 10.57 -5.68
N TRP A 312 -0.48 10.65 -4.87
CA TRP A 312 -0.41 11.21 -3.51
C TRP A 312 -0.03 10.14 -2.51
N LEU A 313 1.01 10.39 -1.73
CA LEU A 313 1.29 9.59 -0.54
C LEU A 313 0.52 10.21 0.63
N ALA A 314 -0.50 9.49 1.07
CA ALA A 314 -1.46 9.98 2.03
C ALA A 314 -1.27 9.27 3.38
N ASP A 315 -0.91 10.04 4.40
CA ASP A 315 -0.56 9.57 5.71
C ASP A 315 -1.77 9.52 6.67
N TYR A 316 -2.14 8.31 7.10
CA TYR A 316 -3.32 8.04 7.95
C TYR A 316 -2.95 7.53 9.36
N HIS A 317 -1.65 7.41 9.68
CA HIS A 317 -1.27 6.66 10.87
C HIS A 317 -1.55 7.40 12.17
N LYS A 318 -1.92 6.62 13.20
CA LYS A 318 -2.22 7.12 14.55
C LYS A 318 -1.49 6.36 15.65
N GLY A 319 -0.24 5.92 15.46
CA GLY A 319 0.43 5.12 16.49
C GLY A 319 1.95 5.07 16.44
N TRP A 320 2.52 4.72 15.29
CA TRP A 320 3.91 4.26 15.20
C TRP A 320 4.68 4.97 14.09
N THR A 321 6.00 4.78 14.12
CA THR A 321 6.86 5.37 13.08
C THR A 321 6.62 4.67 11.76
N ASN A 322 6.34 5.43 10.72
CA ASN A 322 6.25 4.94 9.35
C ASN A 322 7.50 5.34 8.58
N TRP A 323 8.18 4.38 7.95
CA TRP A 323 9.45 4.59 7.28
C TRP A 323 9.29 4.55 5.77
N HIS A 324 9.79 5.60 5.12
CA HIS A 324 9.86 5.76 3.68
C HIS A 324 11.32 5.93 3.30
N LEU A 325 11.91 4.90 2.69
CA LEU A 325 13.35 4.76 2.51
C LEU A 325 13.67 4.66 1.01
N HIS A 326 14.54 5.57 0.54
CA HIS A 326 15.01 5.54 -0.84
C HIS A 326 13.88 5.55 -1.88
N GLU A 327 12.83 6.33 -1.65
CA GLU A 327 11.71 6.43 -2.59
C GLU A 327 11.91 7.55 -3.59
N THR A 328 11.42 7.37 -4.81
CA THR A 328 11.42 8.39 -5.86
C THR A 328 9.99 8.86 -6.14
N HIS A 329 9.75 10.16 -5.98
CA HIS A 329 8.49 10.81 -6.34
C HIS A 329 8.68 11.70 -7.56
N ILE A 330 7.89 11.44 -8.60
CA ILE A 330 7.85 12.21 -9.85
C ILE A 330 6.50 12.91 -9.91
N ALA A 331 6.50 14.24 -9.99
CA ALA A 331 5.29 15.03 -10.20
C ALA A 331 5.40 15.82 -11.50
N THR A 332 4.64 15.40 -12.51
CA THR A 332 4.60 16.04 -13.84
C THR A 332 3.49 17.07 -13.97
N LYS A 333 2.64 17.19 -12.95
CA LYS A 333 1.55 18.17 -12.82
C LYS A 333 1.55 18.84 -11.45
N PRO A 334 0.98 20.06 -11.30
CA PRO A 334 0.84 20.70 -10.00
C PRO A 334 -0.08 19.90 -9.08
N MET A 335 0.48 19.31 -8.02
CA MET A 335 -0.25 18.48 -7.05
C MET A 335 0.45 18.46 -5.69
N PRO A 336 -0.24 18.07 -4.60
CA PRO A 336 0.44 17.70 -3.37
C PRO A 336 1.22 16.39 -3.54
N VAL A 337 2.38 16.27 -2.88
CA VAL A 337 3.15 15.01 -2.84
C VAL A 337 2.80 14.21 -1.61
N PHE A 338 2.95 14.83 -0.43
CA PHE A 338 2.64 14.22 0.85
C PHE A 338 1.38 14.84 1.44
N VAL A 339 0.44 13.99 1.86
CA VAL A 339 -0.87 14.40 2.38
C VAL A 339 -1.02 13.86 3.80
N LYS A 340 -1.22 14.70 4.82
CA LYS A 340 -1.60 14.25 6.17
C LYS A 340 -3.11 14.22 6.30
N ASN A 341 -3.69 13.04 6.52
CA ASN A 341 -5.13 12.91 6.64
C ASN A 341 -5.65 12.88 8.08
N TRP A 342 -5.04 12.16 9.03
CA TRP A 342 -5.60 11.97 10.38
C TRP A 342 -4.68 12.47 11.53
N GLY A 343 -5.28 12.71 12.70
CA GLY A 343 -4.63 13.03 13.99
C GLY A 343 -3.89 11.84 14.65
N VAL A 344 -3.13 12.08 15.71
CA VAL A 344 -1.69 11.72 15.82
C VAL A 344 -1.34 10.62 16.85
N TYR A 345 -0.37 9.74 16.50
CA TYR A 345 0.76 9.24 17.33
C TYR A 345 1.90 8.72 16.39
N GLY A 346 3.19 9.02 16.64
CA GLY A 346 4.34 8.60 15.80
C GLY A 346 4.75 9.58 14.65
N PRO A 347 6.02 9.57 14.17
CA PRO A 347 6.44 10.30 12.98
C PRO A 347 6.36 9.47 11.68
N THR A 348 6.10 10.13 10.56
CA THR A 348 6.39 9.59 9.21
C THR A 348 7.76 10.11 8.79
N VAL A 349 8.71 9.21 8.54
CA VAL A 349 10.09 9.56 8.21
C VAL A 349 10.38 9.25 6.75
N PHE A 350 10.73 10.27 5.98
CA PHE A 350 11.25 10.17 4.62
C PHE A 350 12.77 10.27 4.66
N ALA A 351 13.47 9.18 4.35
CA ALA A 351 14.91 9.11 4.40
C ALA A 351 15.52 8.73 3.05
N ASN A 352 16.60 9.41 2.67
CA ASN A 352 17.33 9.19 1.42
C ASN A 352 16.45 9.21 0.17
N GLY A 353 15.33 9.95 0.18
CA GLY A 353 14.37 10.00 -0.92
C GLY A 353 14.72 11.06 -1.96
N LEU A 354 14.00 11.01 -3.09
CA LEU A 354 14.06 12.01 -4.16
C LEU A 354 12.63 12.48 -4.51
N ILE A 355 12.44 13.79 -4.58
CA ILE A 355 11.28 14.42 -5.21
C ILE A 355 11.76 15.17 -6.44
N HIS A 356 11.27 14.78 -7.62
CA HIS A 356 11.50 15.48 -8.87
C HIS A 356 10.18 16.02 -9.42
N ALA A 357 10.06 17.34 -9.48
CA ALA A 357 8.84 18.01 -9.93
C ALA A 357 9.17 19.17 -10.87
N PRO A 358 9.40 18.92 -12.18
CA PRO A 358 9.90 19.95 -13.11
C PRO A 358 8.92 21.10 -13.35
N VAL A 359 7.63 20.89 -13.12
CA VAL A 359 6.57 21.91 -13.33
C VAL A 359 6.24 22.71 -12.06
N GLY A 360 6.91 22.41 -10.94
CA GLY A 360 6.58 22.95 -9.63
C GLY A 360 5.41 22.23 -8.97
N LEU A 361 5.41 22.19 -7.64
CA LEU A 361 4.34 21.56 -6.85
C LEU A 361 3.31 22.58 -6.40
N GLN A 362 2.07 22.12 -6.22
CA GLN A 362 1.08 22.91 -5.50
C GLN A 362 1.54 23.06 -4.05
N ASP A 363 1.72 21.95 -3.35
CA ASP A 363 2.16 21.91 -1.96
C ASP A 363 3.14 20.74 -1.80
N VAL A 364 4.24 20.89 -1.06
CA VAL A 364 5.09 19.72 -0.75
C VAL A 364 4.36 18.82 0.24
N TYR A 365 3.87 19.45 1.32
CA TYR A 365 3.06 18.83 2.36
C TYR A 365 1.67 19.47 2.38
N TRP A 366 0.63 18.66 2.29
CA TRP A 366 -0.75 19.10 2.44
C TRP A 366 -1.38 18.47 3.68
N GLN A 367 -2.15 19.23 4.44
CA GLN A 367 -2.84 18.77 5.64
C GLN A 367 -4.35 18.85 5.43
N SER A 368 -5.01 17.70 5.51
CA SER A 368 -6.47 17.62 5.40
C SER A 368 -7.18 18.21 6.61
N GLY A 369 -8.45 18.56 6.44
CA GLY A 369 -9.31 18.99 7.55
C GLY A 369 -9.58 17.92 8.62
N LYS A 370 -9.19 16.66 8.39
CA LYS A 370 -9.33 15.56 9.36
C LYS A 370 -8.08 15.38 10.23
N ALA A 371 -7.00 16.10 9.95
CA ALA A 371 -5.80 16.12 10.77
C ALA A 371 -5.94 17.12 11.92
N GLU A 372 -5.20 16.91 13.01
CA GLU A 372 -5.04 17.92 14.06
C GLU A 372 -4.28 19.14 13.53
N LYS A 373 -4.44 20.30 14.19
CA LYS A 373 -3.88 21.60 13.76
C LYS A 373 -2.40 21.52 13.36
N ASP A 374 -1.60 20.74 14.08
CA ASP A 374 -0.16 20.58 13.85
C ASP A 374 0.24 19.18 13.33
N GLY A 375 -0.68 18.46 12.67
CA GLY A 375 -0.43 17.11 12.15
C GLY A 375 0.76 17.02 11.19
N TYR A 376 1.03 18.07 10.40
CA TYR A 376 2.16 18.18 9.48
C TYR A 376 3.51 18.07 10.21
N ARG A 377 3.57 18.47 11.49
CA ARG A 377 4.76 18.32 12.34
C ARG A 377 5.06 16.86 12.69
N ARG A 378 4.39 15.89 12.06
CA ARG A 378 4.76 14.46 12.13
C ARG A 378 5.56 13.99 10.92
N PHE A 379 5.63 14.78 9.86
CA PHE A 379 6.58 14.53 8.79
C PHE A 379 8.00 14.87 9.26
N ARG A 380 8.92 13.94 9.04
CA ARG A 380 10.35 14.12 9.21
C ARG A 380 11.01 13.80 7.89
N ALA A 381 11.93 14.64 7.46
CA ALA A 381 12.75 14.36 6.29
C ALA A 381 14.22 14.29 6.69
N ASP A 382 14.95 13.35 6.12
CA ASP A 382 16.36 13.11 6.40
C ASP A 382 17.09 12.76 5.11
N HIS A 383 18.02 13.60 4.67
CA HIS A 383 18.68 13.46 3.37
C HIS A 383 17.68 13.33 2.21
N LEU A 384 16.54 14.04 2.29
CA LEU A 384 15.56 14.13 1.21
C LEU A 384 16.00 15.20 0.20
N PHE A 385 16.02 14.82 -1.07
CA PHE A 385 16.42 15.71 -2.17
C PHE A 385 15.20 16.24 -2.92
N TYR A 386 15.09 17.55 -3.00
CA TYR A 386 14.04 18.27 -3.73
C TYR A 386 14.62 18.85 -5.01
N LEU A 387 14.31 18.23 -6.15
CA LEU A 387 14.70 18.67 -7.48
C LEU A 387 13.49 19.25 -8.21
N MET A 388 13.17 20.50 -7.89
CA MET A 388 11.91 21.13 -8.30
C MET A 388 12.00 22.66 -8.19
N PRO A 389 11.30 23.42 -9.05
CA PRO A 389 11.06 24.84 -8.83
C PRO A 389 10.38 25.09 -7.48
N LYS A 390 10.34 26.37 -7.07
CA LYS A 390 9.67 26.76 -5.83
C LYS A 390 8.20 26.30 -5.83
N PRO A 391 7.73 25.56 -4.81
CA PRO A 391 6.32 25.18 -4.69
C PRO A 391 5.45 26.39 -4.28
N ASN A 392 4.13 26.33 -4.47
CA ASN A 392 3.27 27.41 -3.96
C ASN A 392 3.33 27.48 -2.43
N HIS A 393 3.35 26.31 -1.77
CA HIS A 393 3.61 26.20 -0.33
C HIS A 393 4.52 25.00 -0.01
N TRP A 394 5.32 25.16 1.03
CA TRP A 394 6.00 24.03 1.64
C TRP A 394 5.02 23.20 2.45
N ALA A 395 4.16 23.84 3.24
CA ALA A 395 3.06 23.16 3.92
C ALA A 395 1.77 23.99 3.84
N ARG A 396 0.64 23.35 3.55
CA ARG A 396 -0.67 24.01 3.51
C ARG A 396 -1.79 23.10 4.01
N GLY A 397 -2.79 23.67 4.68
CA GLY A 397 -3.98 22.92 5.09
C GLY A 397 -4.69 23.52 6.28
N LEU A 398 -5.44 22.69 7.01
CA LEU A 398 -6.16 23.14 8.21
C LEU A 398 -5.17 23.65 9.26
N GLY A 399 -5.16 24.96 9.54
CA GLY A 399 -4.33 25.55 10.59
C GLY A 399 -2.84 25.71 10.26
N VAL A 400 -2.42 25.43 9.02
CA VAL A 400 -1.03 25.60 8.56
C VAL A 400 -0.97 26.25 7.17
N ALA A 401 -0.09 27.24 7.04
CA ALA A 401 0.24 27.88 5.76
C ALA A 401 1.70 28.37 5.80
N ILE A 402 2.62 27.55 5.30
CA ILE A 402 4.06 27.81 5.24
C ILE A 402 4.44 27.96 3.77
N SER A 403 4.63 29.21 3.32
CA SER A 403 4.89 29.54 1.91
C SER A 403 6.37 29.68 1.53
N SER A 404 7.31 29.64 2.49
CA SER A 404 8.74 29.77 2.22
C SER A 404 9.58 28.64 2.85
N ARG A 405 10.73 28.37 2.23
CA ARG A 405 11.67 27.33 2.69
C ARG A 405 12.29 27.70 4.03
N GLU A 406 12.60 28.97 4.27
CA GLU A 406 13.19 29.36 5.56
C GLU A 406 12.23 29.09 6.72
N LYS A 407 10.94 29.41 6.54
CA LYS A 407 9.91 29.10 7.54
C LYS A 407 9.74 27.60 7.75
N TRP A 408 9.83 26.80 6.68
CA TRP A 408 9.80 25.35 6.78
C TRP A 408 11.00 24.78 7.54
N LEU A 409 12.21 25.28 7.26
CA LEU A 409 13.43 24.88 7.96
C LEU A 409 13.39 25.27 9.45
N ALA A 410 12.77 26.41 9.78
CA ALA A 410 12.58 26.85 11.16
C ALA A 410 11.69 25.91 11.99
N GLU A 411 10.90 25.03 11.35
CA GLU A 411 10.14 23.98 12.05
C GLU A 411 11.04 22.85 12.58
N GLY A 412 12.29 22.75 12.13
CA GLY A 412 13.25 21.75 12.59
C GLY A 412 12.85 20.31 12.21
N LEU A 413 12.06 20.14 11.14
CA LEU A 413 11.52 18.86 10.70
C LEU A 413 12.38 18.13 9.66
N GLU A 414 13.43 18.79 9.19
CA GLU A 414 14.35 18.28 8.18
C GLU A 414 15.77 18.20 8.70
N ARG A 415 16.48 17.15 8.31
CA ARG A 415 17.90 16.96 8.54
C ARG A 415 18.61 16.75 7.19
N ASP A 416 19.67 17.52 6.94
CA ASP A 416 20.55 17.37 5.77
C ASP A 416 19.83 17.28 4.41
N CYS A 417 18.63 17.87 4.31
CA CYS A 417 17.85 17.90 3.08
C CYS A 417 18.34 18.99 2.14
N GLN A 418 18.28 18.76 0.84
CA GLN A 418 18.76 19.71 -0.17
C GLN A 418 17.65 20.08 -1.15
N TRP A 419 17.56 21.37 -1.50
CA TRP A 419 16.64 21.87 -2.51
C TRP A 419 17.41 22.51 -3.66
N LEU A 420 17.15 22.04 -4.87
CA LEU A 420 17.76 22.47 -6.11
C LEU A 420 16.64 22.99 -7.04
N PRO A 421 16.47 24.33 -7.17
CA PRO A 421 15.32 24.95 -7.84
C PRO A 421 15.31 24.80 -9.37
N GLU A 422 16.48 24.56 -9.96
CA GLU A 422 16.66 24.45 -11.41
C GLU A 422 17.59 23.28 -11.70
N ALA A 423 17.02 22.19 -12.22
CA ALA A 423 17.85 21.14 -12.76
C ALA A 423 17.22 20.59 -14.02
N ALA A 424 18.05 20.49 -15.06
CA ALA A 424 17.79 19.56 -16.15
C ALA A 424 17.45 18.19 -15.56
N SER A 425 16.63 17.41 -16.28
CA SER A 425 16.20 16.11 -15.78
C SER A 425 17.42 15.28 -15.31
N PRO A 426 17.41 14.78 -14.06
CA PRO A 426 18.54 14.03 -13.53
C PRO A 426 18.61 12.62 -14.13
N PHE A 427 17.60 12.22 -14.90
CA PHE A 427 17.35 10.85 -15.33
C PHE A 427 17.84 10.57 -16.75
N LEU A 428 18.07 9.30 -17.06
CA LEU A 428 18.48 8.85 -18.39
C LEU A 428 17.41 9.18 -19.44
N ASP A 429 16.19 8.65 -19.28
CA ASP A 429 15.09 8.84 -20.24
C ASP A 429 13.71 8.72 -19.56
N PRO A 430 13.27 9.75 -18.82
CA PRO A 430 12.01 9.72 -18.08
C PRO A 430 10.79 9.61 -19.01
N ALA A 431 10.90 10.03 -20.28
CA ALA A 431 9.84 9.90 -21.27
C ALA A 431 9.57 8.44 -21.65
N LYS A 432 10.59 7.57 -21.55
CA LYS A 432 10.47 6.11 -21.70
C LYS A 432 10.28 5.38 -20.37
N GLY A 433 10.10 6.10 -19.26
CA GLY A 433 9.96 5.50 -17.93
C GLY A 433 11.28 5.06 -17.30
N ASP A 434 12.43 5.49 -17.83
CA ASP A 434 13.75 5.23 -17.23
C ASP A 434 14.12 6.35 -16.26
N TYR A 435 13.83 6.11 -14.98
CA TYR A 435 14.09 7.03 -13.87
C TYR A 435 15.42 6.78 -13.15
N ARG A 436 16.35 6.04 -13.77
CA ARG A 436 17.72 5.95 -13.26
C ARG A 436 18.43 7.29 -13.40
N PRO A 437 19.13 7.78 -12.37
CA PRO A 437 19.99 8.95 -12.48
C PRO A 437 21.09 8.74 -13.54
N ARG A 438 21.45 9.81 -14.25
CA ARG A 438 22.68 9.84 -15.07
C ARG A 438 23.89 9.76 -14.15
N ALA A 439 25.00 9.19 -14.62
CA ALA A 439 26.25 9.15 -13.85
C ALA A 439 26.75 10.56 -13.46
N SER A 440 26.50 11.57 -14.30
CA SER A 440 26.82 12.98 -14.05
C SER A 440 25.77 13.71 -13.18
N SER A 441 24.75 13.02 -12.67
CA SER A 441 23.68 13.64 -11.90
C SER A 441 24.20 14.19 -10.58
N VAL A 442 23.70 15.36 -10.18
CA VAL A 442 24.00 16.00 -8.90
C VAL A 442 23.59 15.16 -7.68
N LEU A 443 22.75 14.14 -7.89
CA LEU A 443 22.24 13.23 -6.86
C LEU A 443 23.26 12.16 -6.45
N VAL A 444 24.21 11.82 -7.32
CA VAL A 444 25.08 10.65 -7.12
C VAL A 444 25.90 10.79 -5.83
N GLY A 445 25.78 9.81 -4.95
CA GLY A 445 26.52 9.74 -3.68
C GLY A 445 26.17 10.84 -2.66
N LYS A 446 24.91 11.30 -2.64
CA LYS A 446 24.48 12.39 -1.75
C LYS A 446 23.59 11.99 -0.58
N ALA A 447 23.20 10.72 -0.48
CA ALA A 447 22.37 10.22 0.61
C ALA A 447 23.21 9.74 1.81
N SER A 448 22.55 9.47 2.93
CA SER A 448 23.20 8.97 4.15
C SER A 448 23.44 7.46 4.09
N PRO A 449 24.62 6.96 4.48
CA PRO A 449 24.85 5.52 4.59
C PRO A 449 24.16 4.87 5.79
N ALA A 450 23.60 5.66 6.71
CA ALA A 450 22.96 5.15 7.93
C ALA A 450 21.78 4.20 7.67
N PHE A 451 21.15 4.28 6.49
CA PHE A 451 20.03 3.44 6.08
C PHE A 451 20.42 2.25 5.19
N LEU A 452 21.71 2.11 4.84
CA LEU A 452 22.22 0.88 4.23
C LEU A 452 22.23 -0.26 5.26
N ASP A 453 22.71 0.06 6.48
CA ASP A 453 22.85 -0.86 7.61
C ASP A 453 22.42 -0.23 8.95
N PRO A 454 21.15 0.16 9.09
CA PRO A 454 20.62 0.64 10.35
C PRO A 454 20.70 -0.44 11.44
N LYS A 455 20.71 0.00 12.70
CA LYS A 455 20.67 -0.89 13.88
C LYS A 455 19.50 -1.87 13.80
N ASP A 456 18.36 -1.39 13.33
CA ASP A 456 17.18 -2.20 13.09
C ASP A 456 17.28 -2.88 11.70
N ALA A 457 17.43 -4.21 11.69
CA ALA A 457 17.53 -5.00 10.48
C ALA A 457 16.32 -4.87 9.54
N GLY A 458 15.12 -4.52 10.04
CA GLY A 458 13.92 -4.36 9.22
C GLY A 458 13.97 -3.15 8.29
N LEU A 459 14.84 -2.18 8.58
CA LEU A 459 15.00 -0.95 7.80
C LEU A 459 16.17 -0.98 6.81
N ARG A 460 16.88 -2.11 6.67
CA ARG A 460 18.04 -2.21 5.78
C ARG A 460 17.63 -2.10 4.31
N VAL A 461 18.37 -1.27 3.56
CA VAL A 461 18.21 -1.07 2.11
C VAL A 461 19.58 -1.11 1.44
N ARG A 462 20.03 -2.31 1.04
CA ARG A 462 21.38 -2.50 0.46
C ARG A 462 21.42 -2.50 -1.06
N ARG A 463 20.25 -2.54 -1.69
CA ARG A 463 20.10 -2.57 -3.15
C ARG A 463 19.07 -1.53 -3.58
N ASP A 464 19.17 -1.10 -4.82
CA ASP A 464 18.22 -0.18 -5.44
C ASP A 464 17.02 -0.94 -6.05
N PHE A 465 16.15 -0.22 -6.74
CA PHE A 465 14.97 -0.74 -7.43
C PHE A 465 15.32 -1.84 -8.46
N LEU A 466 16.50 -1.78 -9.07
CA LEU A 466 16.95 -2.72 -10.08
C LEU A 466 17.92 -3.76 -9.51
N GLY A 467 18.06 -3.83 -8.18
CA GLY A 467 18.92 -4.79 -7.49
C GLY A 467 20.40 -4.44 -7.49
N VAL A 468 20.77 -3.26 -8.00
CA VAL A 468 22.15 -2.79 -7.98
C VAL A 468 22.56 -2.54 -6.53
N PRO A 469 23.71 -3.07 -6.06
CA PRO A 469 24.23 -2.76 -4.74
C PRO A 469 24.41 -1.25 -4.56
N ARG A 470 23.89 -0.72 -3.46
CA ARG A 470 24.01 0.71 -3.18
C ARG A 470 25.42 1.06 -2.71
N PRO A 471 26.07 2.11 -3.24
CA PRO A 471 27.36 2.57 -2.79
C PRO A 471 27.24 3.25 -1.42
N ASN A 472 28.39 3.53 -0.78
CA ASN A 472 28.46 4.32 0.44
C ASN A 472 29.31 5.59 0.17
N PRO A 473 28.72 6.80 0.17
CA PRO A 473 27.29 7.10 0.34
C PRO A 473 26.41 6.69 -0.87
N PRO A 474 25.12 6.36 -0.66
CA PRO A 474 24.20 6.00 -1.75
C PRO A 474 23.68 7.22 -2.53
N THR A 475 22.96 6.96 -3.63
CA THR A 475 22.19 7.99 -4.35
C THR A 475 20.79 8.14 -3.72
N PRO A 476 20.29 9.37 -3.50
CA PRO A 476 18.91 9.59 -3.07
C PRO A 476 17.90 9.08 -4.10
N GLY A 477 16.82 8.47 -3.61
CA GLY A 477 15.78 7.85 -4.42
C GLY A 477 16.00 6.36 -4.69
N ALA A 478 15.08 5.81 -5.47
CA ALA A 478 14.94 4.36 -5.66
C ALA A 478 16.01 3.75 -6.55
N PHE A 479 16.79 4.53 -7.29
CA PHE A 479 17.70 4.03 -8.32
C PHE A 479 19.13 4.54 -8.10
N GLU A 480 20.10 3.68 -8.39
CA GLU A 480 21.50 4.07 -8.56
C GLU A 480 21.79 4.34 -10.06
N PRO A 481 22.81 5.17 -10.37
CA PRO A 481 23.22 5.37 -11.76
C PRO A 481 23.81 4.09 -12.36
N ARG A 482 23.59 3.86 -13.65
CA ARG A 482 24.35 2.83 -14.38
C ARG A 482 25.76 3.35 -14.67
N SER A 483 26.76 2.49 -14.55
CA SER A 483 28.09 2.76 -15.11
C SER A 483 27.97 2.79 -16.64
N GLU A 484 28.55 3.81 -17.29
CA GLU A 484 28.45 4.03 -18.74
C GLU A 484 29.27 3.02 -19.58
N HIS A 485 29.64 1.86 -19.02
CA HIS A 485 30.57 0.90 -19.62
C HIS A 485 30.08 -0.56 -19.61
N GLN A 486 28.76 -0.79 -19.70
CA GLN A 486 28.20 -2.14 -19.89
C GLN A 486 27.35 -2.24 -21.14
#